data_AF-A0A7W3NGC6-F1
#
_entry.id   AF-A0A7W3NGC6-F1
#
_cell.length_a   1.000
_cell.length_b   1.000
_cell.length_c   1.000
_cell.angle_alpha   90.00
_cell.angle_beta   90.00
_cell.angle_gamma   90.00
#
_symmetry.space_group_name_H-M   'P 1'
#
loop_
_entity.id
_entity.type
_entity.pdbx_description
1 polymer ?
#
loop_
_entity_poly.entity_id
_entity_poly.type
_entity_poly.pdbx_seq_one_letter_code
_entity_poly.pdbx_strand_id
1 'polypeptide(L)'
;MKMVEKFKPSNAILIKADRPSSAKPIQFYDFNHDEQKEIIITYEIKAKEQPSPSQFGVMILKKEKDGNWRKLFNDHVQGVDLDFSVLADITGNGVNDYLWGVTIGAAAGSQLKVIHWNGTSFKEIADEPYHKIDLVKGNKKLGIAAWHMYLGDSHLVDVLKWNGEKLVYDQELYSTYYPIIEKFYKNKIRKLDAWYYWYCLADAQIKANSFDEASKSIKKGK
;
A
#
# COMPACT_ATOMS: atom_id res chain seq x y z
N MET A 1 24.42 11.76 -3.24
CA MET A 1 24.15 10.72 -4.27
C MET A 1 25.25 9.66 -4.39
N LYS A 2 26.56 9.99 -4.41
CA LYS A 2 27.65 8.98 -4.47
C LYS A 2 27.55 7.83 -3.46
N MET A 3 26.91 8.06 -2.31
CA MET A 3 26.69 7.03 -1.30
C MET A 3 25.64 5.99 -1.72
N VAL A 4 24.54 6.40 -2.34
CA VAL A 4 23.47 5.49 -2.82
C VAL A 4 24.04 4.45 -3.79
N GLU A 5 24.92 4.89 -4.69
CA GLU A 5 25.63 4.02 -5.63
C GLU A 5 26.47 2.93 -4.95
N LYS A 6 26.96 3.17 -3.73
CA LYS A 6 27.75 2.18 -2.97
C LYS A 6 26.88 1.10 -2.31
N PHE A 7 25.60 1.38 -2.02
CA PHE A 7 24.72 0.47 -1.27
C PHE A 7 23.69 -0.24 -2.13
N LYS A 8 23.35 0.31 -3.31
CA LYS A 8 22.43 -0.34 -4.24
C LYS A 8 23.05 -1.63 -4.81
N PRO A 9 22.25 -2.68 -5.07
CA PRO A 9 22.71 -3.84 -5.81
C PRO A 9 23.31 -3.45 -7.17
N SER A 10 24.26 -4.25 -7.67
CA SER A 10 25.16 -3.83 -8.77
C SER A 10 24.42 -3.22 -9.96
N ASN A 11 23.54 -3.90 -10.64
CA ASN A 11 22.81 -3.43 -11.82
C ASN A 11 21.48 -2.71 -11.50
N ALA A 12 21.29 -2.25 -10.26
CA ALA A 12 20.05 -1.61 -9.86
C ALA A 12 19.94 -0.18 -10.42
N ILE A 13 18.73 0.21 -10.82
CA ILE A 13 18.39 1.60 -11.17
C ILE A 13 17.42 2.16 -10.13
N LEU A 14 17.54 3.43 -9.80
CA LEU A 14 16.59 4.09 -8.91
C LEU A 14 15.26 4.27 -9.63
N ILE A 15 14.17 3.87 -8.98
CA ILE A 15 12.84 3.93 -9.58
C ILE A 15 11.85 4.56 -8.60
N LYS A 16 10.93 5.34 -9.15
CA LYS A 16 9.82 5.94 -8.42
C LYS A 16 8.63 4.97 -8.46
N ALA A 17 7.89 4.86 -7.36
CA ALA A 17 6.63 4.12 -7.35
C ALA A 17 5.53 4.84 -8.15
N ASP A 18 4.64 4.09 -8.78
CA ASP A 18 3.50 4.65 -9.53
C ASP A 18 2.56 5.47 -8.65
N ARG A 19 2.35 5.01 -7.42
CA ARG A 19 1.45 5.61 -6.45
C ARG A 19 2.16 5.94 -5.13
N PRO A 20 1.84 7.10 -4.54
CA PRO A 20 1.15 8.23 -5.16
C PRO A 20 1.99 8.86 -6.27
N SER A 21 1.37 9.67 -7.13
CA SER A 21 2.09 10.38 -8.19
C SER A 21 3.18 11.33 -7.69
N SER A 22 3.19 11.66 -6.39
CA SER A 22 4.22 12.45 -5.72
C SER A 22 5.39 11.62 -5.16
N ALA A 23 5.35 10.28 -5.27
CA ALA A 23 6.39 9.40 -4.77
C ALA A 23 7.76 9.77 -5.35
N LYS A 24 8.81 9.50 -4.58
CA LYS A 24 10.20 9.78 -4.97
C LYS A 24 11.04 8.53 -4.78
N PRO A 25 12.03 8.29 -5.67
CA PRO A 25 12.94 7.17 -5.54
C PRO A 25 13.86 7.28 -4.31
N ILE A 26 13.99 8.51 -3.77
CA ILE A 26 14.75 8.81 -2.57
C ILE A 26 13.85 9.67 -1.66
N GLN A 27 13.64 9.22 -0.43
CA GLN A 27 12.87 9.90 0.60
C GLN A 27 13.73 10.05 1.87
N PHE A 28 13.40 11.04 2.69
CA PHE A 28 14.13 11.34 3.93
C PHE A 28 13.15 11.44 5.08
N TYR A 29 13.40 10.67 6.14
CA TYR A 29 12.56 10.66 7.33
C TYR A 29 13.38 10.30 8.56
N ASP A 30 13.12 10.95 9.68
CA ASP A 30 13.79 10.70 10.95
C ASP A 30 12.92 9.72 11.76
N PHE A 31 13.25 8.43 11.65
CA PHE A 31 12.47 7.36 12.30
C PHE A 31 12.76 7.24 13.80
N ASN A 32 13.95 7.70 14.22
CA ASN A 32 14.46 7.46 15.56
C ASN A 32 14.47 8.74 16.43
N HIS A 33 14.10 9.89 15.85
CA HIS A 33 14.04 11.21 16.46
C HIS A 33 15.40 11.74 16.96
N ASP A 34 16.50 11.40 16.27
CA ASP A 34 17.86 11.90 16.55
C ASP A 34 18.23 13.16 15.75
N GLU A 35 17.24 13.77 15.08
CA GLU A 35 17.37 14.92 14.18
C GLU A 35 18.16 14.63 12.89
N GLN A 36 18.65 13.40 12.70
CA GLN A 36 19.32 12.95 11.48
C GLN A 36 18.44 12.00 10.70
N LYS A 37 17.83 12.53 9.63
CA LYS A 37 16.97 11.73 8.75
C LYS A 37 17.70 10.53 8.13
N GLU A 38 17.10 9.35 8.26
CA GLU A 38 17.40 8.22 7.41
C GLU A 38 16.99 8.47 5.96
N ILE A 39 17.64 7.76 5.04
CA ILE A 39 17.35 7.79 3.61
C ILE A 39 16.67 6.49 3.21
N ILE A 40 15.48 6.59 2.64
CA ILE A 40 14.75 5.49 2.04
C ILE A 40 14.97 5.55 0.54
N ILE A 41 15.31 4.42 -0.08
CA ILE A 41 15.67 4.36 -1.49
C ILE A 41 14.97 3.18 -2.14
N THR A 42 14.24 3.43 -3.22
CA THR A 42 13.59 2.40 -4.03
C THR A 42 14.34 2.18 -5.34
N TYR A 43 14.43 0.92 -5.76
CA TYR A 43 15.21 0.53 -6.93
C TYR A 43 14.60 -0.66 -7.67
N GLU A 44 14.96 -0.80 -8.94
CA GLU A 44 14.67 -1.96 -9.78
C GLU A 44 15.98 -2.65 -10.17
N ILE A 45 16.04 -3.98 -10.05
CA ILE A 45 17.02 -4.84 -10.72
C ILE A 45 16.31 -5.48 -11.91
N LYS A 46 16.63 -5.01 -13.11
CA LYS A 46 16.03 -5.51 -14.34
C LYS A 46 16.33 -6.99 -14.55
N ALA A 47 15.30 -7.75 -14.91
CA ALA A 47 15.49 -9.12 -15.35
C ALA A 47 16.39 -9.16 -16.59
N LYS A 48 17.28 -10.16 -16.66
CA LYS A 48 18.20 -10.31 -17.80
C LYS A 48 17.48 -10.85 -19.04
N GLU A 49 16.48 -11.70 -18.85
CA GLU A 49 15.76 -12.40 -19.90
C GLU A 49 14.27 -12.48 -19.59
N GLN A 50 13.43 -12.20 -20.57
CA GLN A 50 11.98 -12.40 -20.49
C GLN A 50 11.66 -13.91 -20.62
N PRO A 51 10.62 -14.43 -19.95
CA PRO A 51 9.56 -13.73 -19.22
C PRO A 51 9.87 -13.54 -17.72
N SER A 52 11.13 -13.60 -17.29
CA SER A 52 11.46 -13.48 -15.87
C SER A 52 11.09 -12.07 -15.36
N PRO A 53 10.32 -11.96 -14.26
CA PRO A 53 10.01 -10.65 -13.68
C PRO A 53 11.27 -9.98 -13.10
N SER A 54 11.30 -8.65 -13.17
CA SER A 54 12.29 -7.81 -12.47
C SER A 54 12.16 -7.97 -10.95
N GLN A 55 13.18 -7.51 -10.22
CA GLN A 55 13.09 -7.38 -8.77
C GLN A 55 13.00 -5.91 -8.40
N PHE A 56 12.02 -5.57 -7.58
CA PHE A 56 11.84 -4.24 -7.03
C PHE A 56 12.19 -4.28 -5.56
N GLY A 57 12.98 -3.31 -5.11
CA GLY A 57 13.48 -3.32 -3.74
C GLY A 57 13.50 -1.95 -3.10
N VAL A 58 13.64 -2.00 -1.78
CA VAL A 58 13.85 -0.84 -0.94
C VAL A 58 15.06 -1.07 -0.05
N MET A 59 15.80 -0.01 0.23
CA MET A 59 16.79 0.03 1.31
C MET A 59 16.63 1.30 2.14
N ILE A 60 16.92 1.18 3.44
CA ILE A 60 16.94 2.31 4.37
C ILE A 60 18.36 2.45 4.92
N LEU A 61 18.93 3.66 4.82
CA LEU A 61 20.29 3.97 5.20
C LEU A 61 20.32 5.02 6.30
N LYS A 62 21.19 4.82 7.30
CA LYS A 62 21.45 5.78 8.38
C LYS A 62 22.88 6.30 8.28
N LYS A 63 23.06 7.57 8.61
CA LYS A 63 24.39 8.16 8.81
C LYS A 63 24.82 7.95 10.26
N GLU A 64 26.00 7.40 10.45
CA GLU A 64 26.60 7.17 11.76
C GLU A 64 27.41 8.41 12.21
N LYS A 65 27.73 8.46 13.51
CA LYS A 65 28.46 9.59 14.12
C LYS A 65 29.85 9.83 13.52
N ASP A 66 30.50 8.77 13.06
CA ASP A 66 31.80 8.83 12.37
C ASP A 66 31.70 9.35 10.91
N GLY A 67 30.48 9.66 10.45
CA GLY A 67 30.19 10.14 9.11
C GLY A 67 29.97 9.03 8.07
N ASN A 68 30.18 7.76 8.44
CA ASN A 68 29.91 6.62 7.58
C ASN A 68 28.41 6.37 7.46
N TRP A 69 28.02 5.59 6.46
CA TRP A 69 26.64 5.18 6.25
C TRP A 69 26.49 3.70 6.54
N ARG A 70 25.36 3.30 7.11
CA ARG A 70 25.00 1.91 7.36
C ARG A 70 23.62 1.62 6.79
N LYS A 71 23.47 0.43 6.22
CA LYS A 71 22.18 -0.13 5.77
C LYS A 71 21.42 -0.68 6.98
N LEU A 72 20.26 -0.10 7.27
CA LEU A 72 19.36 -0.52 8.37
C LEU A 72 18.32 -1.53 7.92
N PHE A 73 17.88 -1.42 6.67
CA PHE A 73 16.86 -2.28 6.08
C PHE A 73 17.17 -2.50 4.60
N ASN A 74 16.83 -3.68 4.11
CA ASN A 74 16.91 -4.02 2.69
C ASN A 74 15.99 -5.18 2.40
N ASP A 75 15.08 -4.99 1.45
CA ASP A 75 14.19 -6.04 0.97
C ASP A 75 13.94 -5.90 -0.53
N HIS A 76 13.55 -6.98 -1.17
CA HIS A 76 13.22 -7.02 -2.58
C HIS A 76 12.14 -8.08 -2.86
N VAL A 77 11.25 -7.74 -3.78
CA VAL A 77 10.16 -8.60 -4.23
C VAL A 77 10.25 -8.71 -5.74
N GLN A 78 10.06 -9.93 -6.25
CA GLN A 78 9.97 -10.16 -7.67
C GLN A 78 8.59 -9.75 -8.18
N GLY A 79 8.54 -9.00 -9.29
CA GLY A 79 7.29 -8.50 -9.83
C GLY A 79 7.46 -7.78 -11.17
N VAL A 80 6.43 -7.05 -11.54
CA VAL A 80 6.31 -6.33 -12.81
C VAL A 80 6.54 -4.83 -12.63
N ASP A 81 6.15 -4.26 -11.48
CA ASP A 81 6.34 -2.83 -11.20
C ASP A 81 6.39 -2.52 -9.70
N LEU A 82 6.95 -1.35 -9.34
CA LEU A 82 6.84 -0.77 -8.01
C LEU A 82 5.58 0.11 -7.96
N ASP A 83 4.50 -0.43 -7.40
CA ASP A 83 3.21 0.25 -7.40
C ASP A 83 3.08 1.31 -6.30
N PHE A 84 3.55 1.03 -5.08
CA PHE A 84 3.28 1.89 -3.92
C PHE A 84 4.55 2.22 -3.14
N SER A 85 4.70 3.47 -2.69
CA SER A 85 5.76 3.89 -1.76
C SER A 85 5.36 5.16 -0.98
N VAL A 86 5.08 5.01 0.32
CA VAL A 86 4.58 6.11 1.19
C VAL A 86 5.08 5.97 2.63
N LEU A 87 5.24 7.10 3.30
CA LEU A 87 5.37 7.20 4.75
C LEU A 87 4.03 7.56 5.39
N ALA A 88 3.60 6.77 6.37
CA ALA A 88 2.31 6.91 7.04
C ALA A 88 2.34 6.28 8.44
N ASP A 89 1.84 6.98 9.45
CA ASP A 89 1.70 6.46 10.83
C ASP A 89 0.54 5.45 10.92
N ILE A 90 0.79 4.22 10.48
CA ILE A 90 -0.18 3.11 10.47
C ILE A 90 -0.33 2.54 11.87
N THR A 91 0.77 2.47 12.62
CA THR A 91 0.77 1.99 14.01
C THR A 91 0.14 2.96 15.00
N GLY A 92 0.03 4.24 14.64
CA GLY A 92 -0.60 5.29 15.46
C GLY A 92 0.27 5.74 16.63
N ASN A 93 1.59 5.54 16.54
CA ASN A 93 2.53 5.86 17.62
C ASN A 93 3.24 7.21 17.44
N GLY A 94 2.87 7.98 16.41
CA GLY A 94 3.49 9.27 16.07
C GLY A 94 4.73 9.16 15.18
N VAL A 95 5.19 7.95 14.85
CA VAL A 95 6.28 7.67 13.93
C VAL A 95 5.70 7.04 12.67
N ASN A 96 6.02 7.58 11.50
CA ASN A 96 5.55 7.00 10.25
C ASN A 96 6.17 5.62 10.04
N ASP A 97 5.33 4.67 9.64
CA ASP A 97 5.73 3.43 9.02
C ASP A 97 6.05 3.67 7.55
N TYR A 98 6.93 2.84 6.98
CA TYR A 98 7.21 2.86 5.56
C TYR A 98 6.42 1.76 4.84
N LEU A 99 5.55 2.16 3.93
CA LEU A 99 4.71 1.28 3.13
C LEU A 99 5.27 1.21 1.73
N TRP A 100 5.41 0.01 1.19
CA TRP A 100 5.76 -0.18 -0.22
C TRP A 100 5.08 -1.39 -0.81
N GLY A 101 4.76 -1.33 -2.09
CA GLY A 101 4.00 -2.37 -2.77
C GLY A 101 4.54 -2.67 -4.17
N VAL A 102 4.59 -3.95 -4.50
CA VAL A 102 5.09 -4.45 -5.80
C VAL A 102 3.95 -5.16 -6.52
N THR A 103 3.74 -4.79 -7.79
CA THR A 103 2.79 -5.48 -8.68
C THR A 103 3.34 -6.84 -9.04
N ILE A 104 2.62 -7.90 -8.67
CA ILE A 104 2.98 -9.29 -8.99
C ILE A 104 2.48 -9.65 -10.40
N GLY A 105 1.29 -9.18 -10.76
CA GLY A 105 0.73 -9.35 -12.09
C GLY A 105 -0.73 -8.91 -12.17
N ALA A 106 -1.27 -8.75 -13.38
CA ALA A 106 -2.61 -8.18 -13.57
C ALA A 106 -3.72 -8.92 -12.80
N ALA A 107 -3.68 -10.26 -12.77
CA ALA A 107 -4.66 -11.06 -12.04
C ALA A 107 -4.35 -11.15 -10.53
N ALA A 108 -3.07 -11.31 -10.18
CA ALA A 108 -2.62 -11.44 -8.79
C ALA A 108 -2.70 -10.11 -8.00
N GLY A 109 -2.69 -8.98 -8.70
CA GLY A 109 -2.58 -7.66 -8.11
C GLY A 109 -1.15 -7.35 -7.67
N SER A 110 -1.08 -6.56 -6.61
CA SER A 110 0.13 -6.10 -5.94
C SER A 110 0.15 -6.60 -4.51
N GLN A 111 1.35 -6.70 -3.94
CA GLN A 111 1.54 -7.06 -2.54
C GLN A 111 2.11 -5.86 -1.79
N LEU A 112 1.39 -5.40 -0.76
CA LEU A 112 1.86 -4.38 0.17
C LEU A 112 2.75 -5.00 1.24
N LYS A 113 3.75 -4.26 1.69
CA LYS A 113 4.50 -4.49 2.92
C LYS A 113 4.53 -3.21 3.77
N VAL A 114 4.34 -3.37 5.08
CA VAL A 114 4.41 -2.30 6.07
C VAL A 114 5.64 -2.51 6.94
N ILE A 115 6.58 -1.57 6.88
CA ILE A 115 7.87 -1.63 7.56
C ILE A 115 7.88 -0.62 8.70
N HIS A 116 8.08 -1.12 9.92
CA HIS A 116 8.04 -0.36 11.16
C HIS A 116 9.40 -0.27 11.83
N TRP A 117 9.71 0.87 12.43
CA TRP A 117 10.87 1.05 13.30
C TRP A 117 10.50 0.72 14.75
N ASN A 118 11.04 -0.37 15.30
CA ASN A 118 10.72 -0.80 16.66
C ASN A 118 11.62 -0.20 17.76
N GLY A 119 12.39 0.84 17.45
CA GLY A 119 13.39 1.44 18.34
C GLY A 119 14.82 0.92 18.16
N THR A 120 15.01 -0.26 17.55
CA THR A 120 16.34 -0.85 17.31
C THR A 120 16.59 -1.24 15.85
N SER A 121 15.57 -1.74 15.17
CA SER A 121 15.65 -2.23 13.79
C SER A 121 14.33 -2.00 13.06
N PHE A 122 14.40 -1.96 11.73
CA PHE A 122 13.19 -2.07 10.91
C PHE A 122 12.70 -3.51 10.86
N LYS A 123 11.38 -3.69 10.97
CA LYS A 123 10.71 -4.97 10.81
C LYS A 123 9.50 -4.82 9.90
N GLU A 124 9.25 -5.82 9.07
CA GLU A 124 7.96 -5.98 8.44
C GLU A 124 6.94 -6.40 9.52
N ILE A 125 5.85 -5.65 9.63
CA ILE A 125 4.80 -5.88 10.64
C ILE A 125 3.47 -6.31 10.02
N ALA A 126 3.28 -6.05 8.73
CA ALA A 126 2.11 -6.46 7.99
C ALA A 126 2.41 -6.56 6.50
N ASP A 127 1.61 -7.37 5.84
CA ASP A 127 1.50 -7.46 4.40
C ASP A 127 0.01 -7.48 4.02
N GLU A 128 -0.33 -7.03 2.82
CA GLU A 128 -1.72 -7.02 2.34
C GLU A 128 -1.77 -7.08 0.79
N PRO A 129 -2.45 -8.06 0.18
CA PRO A 129 -2.65 -8.07 -1.27
C PRO A 129 -3.65 -7.01 -1.71
N TYR A 130 -3.49 -6.41 -2.88
CA TYR A 130 -4.44 -5.41 -3.39
C TYR A 130 -4.35 -5.24 -4.91
N HIS A 131 -5.44 -4.82 -5.55
CA HIS A 131 -5.44 -4.33 -6.94
C HIS A 131 -5.51 -2.80 -7.00
N LYS A 132 -6.09 -2.18 -5.97
CA LYS A 132 -5.98 -0.74 -5.69
C LYS A 132 -5.84 -0.53 -4.20
N ILE A 133 -5.14 0.54 -3.85
CA ILE A 133 -4.88 0.88 -2.46
C ILE A 133 -5.05 2.39 -2.26
N ASP A 134 -5.67 2.76 -1.16
CA ASP A 134 -5.74 4.14 -0.68
C ASP A 134 -5.42 4.21 0.82
N LEU A 135 -4.83 5.32 1.25
CA LEU A 135 -4.75 5.65 2.68
C LEU A 135 -6.07 6.28 3.13
N VAL A 136 -6.62 5.76 4.23
CA VAL A 136 -7.88 6.22 4.82
C VAL A 136 -7.58 7.00 6.09
N LYS A 137 -7.92 8.28 6.10
CA LYS A 137 -7.83 9.13 7.29
C LYS A 137 -9.18 9.18 8.00
N GLY A 138 -9.25 8.56 9.17
CA GLY A 138 -10.33 8.80 10.13
C GLY A 138 -9.99 9.96 11.05
N ASN A 139 -10.85 10.22 12.06
CA ASN A 139 -10.66 11.33 13.00
C ASN A 139 -9.35 11.25 13.79
N LYS A 140 -8.97 10.05 14.25
CA LYS A 140 -7.77 9.80 15.08
C LYS A 140 -6.95 8.59 14.62
N LYS A 141 -7.32 8.00 13.49
CA LYS A 141 -6.80 6.71 13.04
C LYS A 141 -6.46 6.81 11.56
N LEU A 142 -5.33 6.23 11.19
CA LEU A 142 -4.98 6.00 9.81
C LEU A 142 -5.23 4.52 9.49
N GLY A 143 -5.66 4.24 8.28
CA GLY A 143 -5.84 2.88 7.79
C GLY A 143 -5.62 2.80 6.30
N ILE A 144 -5.92 1.62 5.77
CA ILE A 144 -5.67 1.26 4.38
C ILE A 144 -6.99 0.72 3.79
N ALA A 145 -7.40 1.24 2.64
CA ALA A 145 -8.45 0.63 1.84
C ALA A 145 -7.80 -0.25 0.77
N ALA A 146 -7.91 -1.56 0.92
CA ALA A 146 -7.46 -2.55 -0.07
C ALA A 146 -8.65 -2.95 -0.96
N TRP A 147 -8.50 -2.76 -2.27
CA TRP A 147 -9.49 -3.15 -3.26
C TRP A 147 -9.02 -4.42 -3.94
N HIS A 148 -9.75 -5.51 -3.78
CA HIS A 148 -9.44 -6.81 -4.34
C HIS A 148 -10.34 -7.09 -5.54
N MET A 149 -9.76 -7.37 -6.70
CA MET A 149 -10.50 -7.73 -7.91
C MET A 149 -11.42 -8.93 -7.64
N TYR A 150 -12.69 -8.80 -8.05
CA TYR A 150 -13.69 -9.86 -7.93
C TYR A 150 -14.05 -10.42 -9.31
N LEU A 151 -14.68 -9.61 -10.16
CA LEU A 151 -15.04 -9.98 -11.52
C LEU A 151 -14.90 -8.79 -12.47
N GLY A 152 -14.19 -8.98 -13.59
CA GLY A 152 -13.91 -7.88 -14.52
C GLY A 152 -13.18 -6.75 -13.80
N ASP A 153 -13.76 -5.55 -13.81
CA ASP A 153 -13.23 -4.37 -13.12
C ASP A 153 -13.97 -4.03 -11.80
N SER A 154 -14.74 -4.98 -11.27
CA SER A 154 -15.35 -4.91 -9.93
C SER A 154 -14.41 -5.42 -8.84
N HIS A 155 -14.60 -4.91 -7.62
CA HIS A 155 -13.71 -5.10 -6.50
C HIS A 155 -14.46 -5.24 -5.17
N LEU A 156 -14.08 -6.21 -4.35
CA LEU A 156 -14.43 -6.19 -2.94
C LEU A 156 -13.43 -5.31 -2.19
N VAL A 157 -13.89 -4.54 -1.23
CA VAL A 157 -13.05 -3.56 -0.53
C VAL A 157 -13.01 -3.90 0.95
N ASP A 158 -11.81 -3.96 1.50
CA ASP A 158 -11.57 -4.04 2.93
C ASP A 158 -10.88 -2.77 3.40
N VAL A 159 -11.37 -2.21 4.51
CA VAL A 159 -10.77 -1.03 5.14
C VAL A 159 -10.18 -1.47 6.47
N LEU A 160 -8.86 -1.41 6.54
CA LEU A 160 -8.05 -2.07 7.55
C LEU A 160 -7.35 -1.03 8.43
N LYS A 161 -7.24 -1.36 9.72
CA LYS A 161 -6.40 -0.65 10.68
C LYS A 161 -5.40 -1.60 11.31
N TRP A 162 -4.33 -1.05 11.85
CA TRP A 162 -3.47 -1.78 12.78
C TRP A 162 -4.16 -1.94 14.15
N ASN A 163 -4.13 -3.14 14.72
CA ASN A 163 -4.67 -3.40 16.07
C ASN A 163 -3.59 -3.64 17.15
N GLY A 164 -2.31 -3.47 16.81
CA GLY A 164 -1.16 -3.83 17.66
C GLY A 164 -0.44 -5.10 17.23
N GLU A 165 -1.08 -5.95 16.43
CA GLU A 165 -0.55 -7.25 16.00
C GLU A 165 -0.65 -7.46 14.49
N LYS A 166 -1.76 -7.05 13.87
CA LYS A 166 -2.02 -7.23 12.44
C LYS A 166 -2.97 -6.16 11.90
N LEU A 167 -3.06 -6.08 10.58
CA LEU A 167 -4.12 -5.35 9.90
C LEU A 167 -5.44 -6.09 10.08
N VAL A 168 -6.48 -5.38 10.50
CA VAL A 168 -7.83 -5.92 10.72
C VAL A 168 -8.88 -4.93 10.21
N TYR A 169 -10.02 -5.47 9.78
CA TYR A 169 -11.18 -4.67 9.41
C TYR A 169 -11.56 -3.64 10.49
N ASP A 170 -11.84 -2.41 10.07
CA ASP A 170 -12.36 -1.35 10.94
C ASP A 170 -13.62 -0.71 10.38
N GLN A 171 -14.73 -0.89 11.09
CA GLN A 171 -16.05 -0.40 10.74
C GLN A 171 -16.11 1.13 10.62
N GLU A 172 -15.41 1.86 11.50
CA GLU A 172 -15.46 3.33 11.56
C GLU A 172 -14.74 3.94 10.34
N LEU A 173 -13.55 3.45 10.04
CA LEU A 173 -12.80 3.82 8.84
C LEU A 173 -13.54 3.38 7.58
N TYR A 174 -14.16 2.19 7.59
CA TYR A 174 -14.96 1.71 6.47
C TYR A 174 -16.10 2.69 6.16
N SER A 175 -16.90 3.04 7.16
CA SER A 175 -18.00 4.00 7.00
C SER A 175 -17.52 5.37 6.52
N THR A 176 -16.33 5.81 6.96
CA THR A 176 -15.70 7.06 6.51
C THR A 176 -15.32 7.01 5.02
N TYR A 177 -14.84 5.85 4.56
CA TYR A 177 -14.35 5.66 3.19
C TYR A 177 -15.46 5.23 2.20
N TYR A 178 -16.57 4.68 2.70
CA TYR A 178 -17.70 4.17 1.91
C TYR A 178 -18.21 5.13 0.82
N PRO A 179 -18.33 6.47 1.01
CA PRO A 179 -18.77 7.37 -0.05
C PRO A 179 -17.93 7.29 -1.34
N ILE A 180 -16.64 6.96 -1.24
CA ILE A 180 -15.75 6.76 -2.39
C ILE A 180 -16.13 5.47 -3.13
N ILE A 181 -16.33 4.38 -2.38
CA ILE A 181 -16.76 3.08 -2.91
C ILE A 181 -18.12 3.19 -3.59
N GLU A 182 -19.08 3.85 -2.93
CA GLU A 182 -20.43 4.04 -3.45
C GLU A 182 -20.43 4.82 -4.76
N LYS A 183 -19.69 5.94 -4.79
CA LYS A 183 -19.55 6.76 -6.01
C LYS A 183 -18.91 5.97 -7.14
N PHE A 184 -17.90 5.15 -6.85
CA PHE A 184 -17.28 4.27 -7.84
C PHE A 184 -18.31 3.34 -8.48
N TYR A 185 -19.10 2.63 -7.68
CA TYR A 185 -20.10 1.68 -8.20
C TYR A 185 -21.29 2.33 -8.88
N LYS A 186 -21.83 3.43 -8.34
CA LYS A 186 -22.90 4.20 -9.02
C LYS A 186 -22.47 4.64 -10.41
N ASN A 187 -21.21 5.05 -10.57
CA ASN A 187 -20.65 5.40 -11.87
C ASN A 187 -20.48 4.20 -12.83
N LYS A 188 -20.12 3.02 -12.31
CA LYS A 188 -20.01 1.78 -13.10
C LYS A 188 -21.38 1.32 -13.59
N ILE A 189 -22.35 1.21 -12.68
CA ILE A 189 -23.74 0.80 -12.95
C ILE A 189 -24.39 1.70 -14.00
N ARG A 190 -24.16 3.02 -13.94
CA ARG A 190 -24.68 3.95 -14.95
C ARG A 190 -24.14 3.68 -16.36
N LYS A 191 -22.93 3.15 -16.49
CA LYS A 191 -22.31 2.82 -17.79
C LYS A 191 -22.71 1.43 -18.27
N LEU A 192 -22.82 0.48 -17.35
CA LEU A 192 -23.20 -0.89 -17.63
C LEU A 192 -23.94 -1.45 -16.40
N ASP A 193 -25.21 -1.78 -16.60
CA ASP A 193 -26.06 -2.35 -15.56
C ASP A 193 -25.80 -3.87 -15.41
N ALA A 194 -24.68 -4.21 -14.78
CA ALA A 194 -24.26 -5.60 -14.59
C ALA A 194 -24.44 -6.07 -13.14
N TRP A 195 -24.88 -7.32 -12.98
CA TRP A 195 -25.20 -7.94 -11.68
C TRP A 195 -24.03 -7.88 -10.68
N TYR A 196 -22.79 -8.05 -11.15
CA TYR A 196 -21.60 -8.08 -10.30
C TYR A 196 -21.25 -6.69 -9.73
N TYR A 197 -21.66 -5.60 -10.37
CA TYR A 197 -21.53 -4.26 -9.77
C TYR A 197 -22.53 -4.05 -8.64
N TRP A 198 -23.77 -4.52 -8.80
CA TRP A 198 -24.77 -4.49 -7.73
C TRP A 198 -24.37 -5.36 -6.54
N TYR A 199 -23.78 -6.53 -6.81
CA TYR A 199 -23.22 -7.39 -5.78
C TYR A 199 -22.15 -6.68 -4.94
N CYS A 200 -21.14 -6.09 -5.59
CA CYS A 200 -20.07 -5.40 -4.86
C CYS A 200 -20.58 -4.12 -4.14
N LEU A 201 -21.55 -3.42 -4.72
CA LEU A 201 -22.20 -2.29 -4.05
C LEU A 201 -22.99 -2.74 -2.81
N ALA A 202 -23.70 -3.87 -2.89
CA ALA A 202 -24.42 -4.43 -1.76
C ALA A 202 -23.48 -4.87 -0.63
N ASP A 203 -22.36 -5.53 -0.94
CA ASP A 203 -21.31 -5.86 0.04
C ASP A 203 -20.84 -4.59 0.76
N ALA A 204 -20.53 -3.54 -0.02
CA ALA A 204 -20.08 -2.29 0.55
C ALA A 204 -21.13 -1.60 1.44
N GLN A 205 -22.40 -1.66 1.04
CA GLN A 205 -23.51 -1.13 1.84
C GLN A 205 -23.70 -1.90 3.16
N ILE A 206 -23.55 -3.22 3.15
CA ILE A 206 -23.59 -4.05 4.37
C ILE A 206 -22.44 -3.66 5.30
N LYS A 207 -21.20 -3.61 4.77
CA LYS A 207 -20.02 -3.18 5.51
C LYS A 207 -20.10 -1.72 5.99
N ALA A 208 -21.00 -0.90 5.46
CA ALA A 208 -21.27 0.46 5.92
C ALA A 208 -22.52 0.58 6.81
N ASN A 209 -23.15 -0.54 7.23
CA ASN A 209 -24.41 -0.59 7.97
C ASN A 209 -25.60 0.09 7.26
N SER A 210 -25.55 0.22 5.94
CA SER A 210 -26.61 0.78 5.09
C SER A 210 -27.56 -0.31 4.58
N PHE A 211 -28.19 -1.05 5.50
CA PHE A 211 -28.91 -2.28 5.19
C PHE A 211 -30.12 -2.11 4.26
N ASP A 212 -30.84 -0.99 4.35
CA ASP A 212 -31.97 -0.71 3.45
C ASP A 212 -31.52 -0.55 2.00
N GLU A 213 -30.40 0.15 1.79
CA GLU A 213 -29.80 0.30 0.46
C GLU A 213 -29.20 -1.02 -0.03
N ALA A 214 -28.56 -1.79 0.86
CA ALA A 214 -28.08 -3.13 0.54
C ALA A 214 -29.22 -4.03 0.03
N SER A 215 -30.38 -4.02 0.70
CA SER A 215 -31.54 -4.80 0.29
C SER A 215 -32.02 -4.45 -1.13
N LYS A 216 -31.99 -3.17 -1.49
CA LYS A 216 -32.33 -2.70 -2.85
C LYS A 216 -31.30 -3.19 -3.87
N SER A 217 -30.01 -3.06 -3.56
CA SER A 217 -28.93 -3.52 -4.45
C SER A 217 -28.93 -5.04 -4.64
N ILE A 218 -29.17 -5.82 -3.59
CA ILE A 218 -29.29 -7.29 -3.67
C ILE A 218 -30.42 -7.71 -4.61
N LYS A 219 -31.56 -7.01 -4.59
CA LYS A 219 -32.68 -7.30 -5.52
C LYS A 219 -32.33 -7.00 -6.97
N LYS A 220 -31.40 -6.08 -7.23
CA LYS A 220 -30.91 -5.72 -8.56
C LYS A 220 -29.80 -6.64 -9.07
N GLY A 221 -28.99 -7.19 -8.17
CA GLY A 221 -27.89 -8.11 -8.50
C GLY A 221 -28.31 -9.57 -8.71
N LYS A 222 -29.58 -9.83 -9.04
CA LYS A 222 -30.10 -11.16 -9.37
C LYS A 222 -30.06 -11.43 -10.87
#